data_AF-A0A8T5FJQ2-F1
#
_entry.id   AF-A0A8T5FJQ2-F1
#
_cell.length_a   1.000
_cell.length_b   1.000
_cell.length_c   1.000
_cell.angle_alpha   90.00
_cell.angle_beta   90.00
_cell.angle_gamma   90.00
#
_symmetry.space_group_name_H-M   'P 1'
#
loop_
_entity.id
_entity.type
_entity.pdbx_description
1 polymer ?
#
loop_
_entity_poly.entity_id
_entity_poly.type
_entity_poly.pdbx_seq_one_letter_code
_entity_poly.pdbx_strand_id
1 'polypeptide(L)'
;MEYLIILIGIFLITLFLEYKLHIHLYHSRKERIIIPLIFFIIGTIWDTYAVYRNHWTFSDSMLIGIKIGILPLEEYLFFLVVPYMILTLYKILDKKIK
;
A
#
# COMPACT_ATOMS: atom_id res chain seq x y z
N MET A 1 -9.15 -8.09 12.33
CA MET A 1 -8.40 -8.93 11.37
C MET A 1 -8.80 -8.71 9.91
N GLU A 2 -10.03 -8.28 9.62
CA GLU A 2 -10.53 -8.09 8.24
C GLU A 2 -9.63 -7.16 7.41
N TYR A 3 -9.11 -6.10 8.01
CA TYR A 3 -8.28 -5.13 7.29
C TYR A 3 -6.99 -5.76 6.73
N LEU A 4 -6.27 -6.53 7.55
CA LEU A 4 -5.07 -7.24 7.09
C LEU A 4 -5.40 -8.24 5.97
N ILE A 5 -6.53 -8.97 6.09
CA ILE A 5 -6.96 -9.93 5.07
C ILE A 5 -7.22 -9.21 3.74
N ILE A 6 -7.88 -8.05 3.77
CA ILE A 6 -8.13 -7.23 2.59
C ILE A 6 -6.80 -6.79 1.95
N LEU A 7 -5.84 -6.31 2.75
CA LEU A 7 -4.53 -5.88 2.26
C LEU A 7 -3.75 -7.04 1.62
N ILE A 8 -3.73 -8.20 2.26
CA ILE A 8 -3.10 -9.40 1.70
C ILE A 8 -3.80 -9.81 0.39
N GLY A 9 -5.13 -9.80 0.36
CA GLY A 9 -5.91 -10.09 -0.84
C GLY A 9 -5.55 -9.16 -2.00
N ILE A 10 -5.53 -7.85 -1.76
CA ILE A 10 -5.13 -6.84 -2.76
C ILE A 10 -3.71 -7.10 -3.25
N PHE A 11 -2.78 -7.34 -2.33
CA PHE A 11 -1.38 -7.59 -2.67
C PHE A 11 -1.22 -8.83 -3.56
N LEU A 12 -1.87 -9.95 -3.19
CA LEU A 12 -1.82 -11.20 -3.95
C LEU A 12 -2.46 -11.06 -5.34
N ILE A 13 -3.61 -10.38 -5.43
CA ILE A 13 -4.26 -10.09 -6.72
C ILE A 13 -3.35 -9.23 -7.60
N THR A 14 -2.72 -8.20 -7.03
CA THR A 14 -1.82 -7.31 -7.76
C THR A 14 -0.60 -8.06 -8.28
N LEU A 15 0.05 -8.88 -7.44
CA LEU A 15 1.16 -9.75 -7.84
C LEU A 15 0.75 -10.71 -8.96
N PHE A 16 -0.41 -11.33 -8.83
CA PHE A 16 -0.94 -12.24 -9.85
C PHE A 16 -1.15 -11.52 -11.19
N LEU A 17 -1.69 -10.30 -11.17
CA LEU A 17 -1.87 -9.48 -12.37
C LEU A 17 -0.54 -9.05 -12.99
N GLU A 18 0.42 -8.58 -12.19
CA GLU A 18 1.77 -8.22 -12.67
C GLU A 18 2.44 -9.42 -13.37
N TYR A 19 2.39 -10.58 -12.73
CA TYR A 19 2.93 -11.84 -13.27
C TYR A 19 2.22 -12.25 -14.56
N LYS A 20 0.88 -12.37 -14.53
CA LYS A 20 0.08 -12.85 -15.68
C LYS A 20 0.24 -11.95 -16.90
N LEU A 21 0.26 -10.62 -16.71
CA LEU A 21 0.33 -9.64 -17.78
C LEU A 21 1.77 -9.24 -18.16
N HIS A 22 2.77 -9.83 -17.52
CA HIS A 22 4.20 -9.60 -17.76
C HIS A 22 4.55 -8.11 -17.69
N ILE A 23 4.09 -7.44 -16.63
CA ILE A 23 4.26 -6.01 -16.45
C ILE A 23 5.54 -5.78 -15.66
N HIS A 24 6.46 -5.01 -16.24
CA HIS A 24 7.61 -4.51 -15.50
C HIS A 24 7.25 -3.16 -14.91
N LEU A 25 6.92 -3.08 -13.62
CA LEU A 25 6.54 -1.79 -13.02
C LEU A 25 7.71 -0.80 -13.00
N TYR A 26 8.85 -1.26 -12.48
CA TYR A 26 10.05 -0.47 -12.25
C TYR A 26 11.11 -0.78 -13.31
N HIS A 27 11.83 0.25 -13.76
CA HIS A 27 12.90 0.10 -14.75
C HIS A 27 14.24 -0.26 -14.09
N SER A 28 14.45 0.13 -12.83
CA SER A 28 15.68 -0.15 -12.08
C SER A 28 15.43 -0.73 -10.69
N ARG A 29 16.44 -1.44 -10.15
CA ARG A 29 16.40 -1.93 -8.75
C ARG A 29 16.28 -0.79 -7.74
N LYS A 30 16.82 0.40 -8.07
CA LYS A 30 16.74 1.60 -7.22
C LYS A 30 15.30 2.10 -7.14
N GLU A 31 14.59 2.20 -8.26
CA GLU A 31 13.19 2.62 -8.30
C GLU A 31 12.29 1.70 -7.46
N ARG A 32 12.52 0.38 -7.52
CA ARG A 32 11.76 -0.60 -6.74
C ARG A 32 11.86 -0.42 -5.22
N ILE A 33 12.89 0.27 -4.74
CA ILE A 33 13.08 0.59 -3.32
C ILE A 33 12.64 2.03 -3.03
N ILE A 34 13.10 2.98 -3.84
CA ILE A 34 12.88 4.41 -3.61
C ILE A 34 11.39 4.76 -3.71
N ILE A 35 10.67 4.23 -4.71
CA ILE A 35 9.27 4.59 -4.92
C ILE A 35 8.39 4.11 -3.74
N PRO A 36 8.41 2.82 -3.33
CA PRO A 36 7.65 2.41 -2.15
C PRO A 36 8.08 3.14 -0.88
N LEU A 37 9.38 3.43 -0.71
CA LEU A 37 9.88 4.14 0.47
C LEU A 37 9.33 5.57 0.55
N ILE A 38 9.21 6.28 -0.57
CA ILE A 38 8.61 7.62 -0.62
C ILE A 38 7.15 7.56 -0.16
N PHE A 39 6.34 6.65 -0.72
CA PHE A 39 4.94 6.49 -0.31
C PHE A 39 4.83 6.11 1.17
N PHE A 40 5.68 5.20 1.64
CA PHE A 40 5.72 4.77 3.03
C PHE A 40 6.00 5.93 3.98
N ILE A 41 7.04 6.73 3.71
CA ILE A 41 7.44 7.85 4.56
C ILE A 41 6.35 8.92 4.57
N ILE A 42 5.89 9.35 3.39
CA ILE A 42 4.88 10.41 3.29
C ILE A 42 3.57 9.98 3.96
N GLY A 43 3.08 8.77 3.65
CA GLY A 43 1.86 8.21 4.22
C GLY A 43 1.95 8.08 5.73
N THR A 44 3.04 7.51 6.23
CA THR A 44 3.25 7.35 7.69
C THR A 44 3.25 8.70 8.40
N ILE A 45 3.96 9.71 7.88
CA ILE A 45 4.02 11.04 8.51
C ILE A 45 2.63 11.68 8.52
N TRP A 46 1.93 11.65 7.39
CA TRP A 46 0.62 12.26 7.25
C TRP A 46 -0.43 11.62 8.16
N ASP A 47 -0.55 10.30 8.14
CA ASP A 47 -1.54 9.58 8.95
C ASP A 47 -1.22 9.66 10.43
N THR A 48 0.07 9.60 10.80
CA THR A 48 0.49 9.85 12.17
C THR A 48 0.03 11.24 12.62
N TYR A 49 0.26 12.27 11.80
CA TYR A 49 -0.18 13.62 12.12
C TYR A 49 -1.71 13.71 12.26
N ALA A 50 -2.46 13.12 11.33
CA ALA A 50 -3.93 13.13 11.35
C ALA A 50 -4.51 12.46 12.60
N VAL A 51 -3.99 11.28 12.97
CA VAL A 51 -4.42 10.54 14.16
C VAL A 51 -4.00 11.25 15.43
N TYR A 52 -2.79 11.80 15.48
CA TYR A 52 -2.33 12.61 16.60
C TYR A 52 -3.24 13.83 16.85
N ARG A 53 -3.78 14.42 15.77
CA ARG A 53 -4.74 15.52 15.83
C ARG A 53 -6.19 15.08 16.03
N ASN A 54 -6.45 13.80 16.23
CA ASN A 54 -7.78 13.20 16.35
C ASN A 54 -8.68 13.50 15.14
N HIS A 55 -8.12 13.67 13.94
CA HIS A 55 -8.91 13.82 12.72
C HIS A 55 -9.64 12.51 12.37
N TRP A 56 -9.02 11.36 12.67
CA TRP A 56 -9.68 10.06 12.63
C TRP A 56 -9.01 9.06 13.57
N THR A 57 -9.68 7.94 13.78
CA THR A 57 -9.25 6.83 14.63
C THR A 57 -9.50 5.50 13.94
N PHE A 58 -8.74 4.47 14.28
CA PHE A 58 -8.92 3.13 13.76
C PHE A 58 -9.72 2.27 14.74
N SER A 59 -10.68 1.51 14.22
CA SER A 59 -11.50 0.59 15.02
C SER A 59 -10.68 -0.65 15.39
N ASP A 60 -10.37 -0.81 16.68
CA ASP A 60 -9.58 -1.95 17.18
C ASP A 60 -10.22 -3.32 16.87
N SER A 61 -11.54 -3.38 16.68
CA SER A 61 -12.25 -4.61 16.30
C SER A 61 -11.89 -5.14 14.91
N MET A 62 -11.49 -4.25 13.99
CA MET A 62 -11.15 -4.60 12.60
C MET A 62 -9.66 -4.88 12.41
N LEU A 63 -8.83 -4.52 13.38
CA LEU A 63 -7.37 -4.66 13.36
C LEU A 63 -6.93 -6.03 13.88
N ILE A 64 -5.66 -6.34 13.72
CA ILE A 64 -4.99 -7.47 14.38
C ILE A 64 -4.51 -7.12 15.80
N GLY A 65 -4.59 -5.84 16.18
CA GLY A 65 -4.20 -5.35 17.51
C GLY A 65 -2.72 -4.97 17.65
N ILE A 66 -1.91 -5.10 16.59
CA ILE A 66 -0.50 -4.66 16.60
C ILE A 66 -0.43 -3.19 16.21
N LYS A 67 0.12 -2.35 17.10
CA LYS A 67 0.38 -0.92 16.84
C LYS A 67 1.88 -0.66 16.90
N ILE A 68 2.37 0.16 15.97
CA ILE A 68 3.74 0.68 15.98
C ILE A 68 3.60 2.20 16.12
N GLY A 69 4.08 2.77 17.22
CA GLY A 69 3.74 4.15 17.57
C GLY A 69 2.23 4.31 17.77
N ILE A 70 1.61 5.23 17.03
CA ILE A 70 0.16 5.52 17.11
C ILE A 70 -0.67 4.88 16.00
N LEU A 71 -0.02 4.35 14.95
CA LEU A 71 -0.70 3.72 13.82
C LEU A 71 -0.73 2.19 13.99
N PRO A 72 -1.78 1.52 13.51
CA PRO A 72 -1.80 0.07 13.44
C PRO A 72 -0.89 -0.45 12.33
N LEU A 73 -0.41 -1.69 12.46
CA LEU A 73 0.49 -2.32 11.48
C LEU A 73 -0.07 -2.25 10.05
N GLU A 74 -1.38 -2.39 9.92
CA GLU A 74 -2.10 -2.40 8.66
C GLU A 74 -1.93 -1.11 7.86
N GLU A 75 -1.79 0.05 8.50
CA GLU A 75 -1.54 1.33 7.78
C GLU A 75 -0.17 1.35 7.12
N TYR A 76 0.85 0.83 7.81
CA TYR A 76 2.18 0.69 7.24
C TYR A 76 2.20 -0.21 6.00
N LEU A 77 1.39 -1.28 6.02
CA LEU A 77 1.20 -2.16 4.87
C LEU A 77 0.38 -1.47 3.78
N PHE A 78 -0.65 -0.69 4.14
CA PHE A 78 -1.48 0.08 3.21
C PHE A 78 -0.62 1.02 2.36
N PHE A 79 0.32 1.76 2.96
CA PHE A 79 1.22 2.68 2.24
C PHE A 79 2.18 1.99 1.26
N LEU A 80 2.34 0.67 1.35
CA LEU A 80 3.13 -0.12 0.41
C LEU A 80 2.24 -0.78 -0.65
N VAL A 81 1.18 -1.46 -0.20
CA VAL A 81 0.33 -2.31 -1.03
C VAL A 81 -0.53 -1.49 -1.98
N VAL A 82 -1.18 -0.43 -1.48
CA VAL A 82 -2.15 0.34 -2.27
C VAL A 82 -1.46 1.17 -3.36
N PRO A 83 -0.37 1.90 -3.10
CA PRO A 83 0.36 2.58 -4.17
C PRO A 83 0.92 1.60 -5.22
N TYR A 84 1.41 0.44 -4.81
CA TYR A 84 1.86 -0.61 -5.73
C TYR A 84 0.73 -1.13 -6.63
N MET A 85 -0.47 -1.36 -6.08
CA MET A 85 -1.67 -1.71 -6.85
C MET A 85 -2.02 -0.61 -7.86
N ILE A 86 -2.08 0.65 -7.44
CA ILE A 86 -2.44 1.78 -8.30
C ILE A 86 -1.47 1.91 -9.47
N LEU A 87 -0.16 1.85 -9.21
CA LEU A 87 0.86 1.92 -10.25
C LEU A 87 0.75 0.74 -11.24
N THR A 88 0.44 -0.46 -10.74
CA THR A 88 0.22 -1.66 -11.58
C THR A 88 -0.98 -1.47 -12.50
N LEU A 89 -2.10 -1.01 -11.95
CA LEU A 89 -3.31 -0.74 -12.73
C LEU A 89 -3.09 0.36 -13.78
N TYR A 90 -2.42 1.45 -13.41
CA TYR A 90 -2.07 2.51 -14.36
C TYR A 90 -1.28 1.96 -15.55
N LYS A 91 -0.28 1.12 -15.30
CA LYS A 91 0.54 0.52 -16.36
C LYS A 91 -0.22 -0.47 -17.24
N ILE A 92 -1.16 -1.23 -16.66
CA ILE A 92 -2.10 -2.08 -17.42
C ILE A 92 -2.91 -1.24 -18.39
N LEU A 93 -3.46 -0.12 -17.90
CA LEU A 93 -4.34 0.75 -18.69
C LEU A 93 -3.55 1.50 -19.78
N ASP A 94 -2.37 2.04 -19.47
CA ASP A 94 -1.52 2.70 -20.47
C ASP A 94 -1.15 1.76 -21.62
N LYS A 95 -0.88 0.48 -21.34
CA LYS A 95 -0.59 -0.53 -22.37
C LYS A 95 -1.80 -0.87 -23.25
N LYS A 96 -3.02 -0.77 -22.73
CA LYS A 96 -4.27 -1.09 -23.46
C LYS A 96 -4.83 0.07 -24.26
N ILE A 97 -4.52 1.31 -23.87
CA ILE A 97 -5.05 2.53 -24.51
C ILE A 97 -4.18 2.95 -25.71
N LYS A 98 -2.95 2.42 -25.83
CA LYS A 98 -2.13 2.49 -27.06
C LYS A 98 -2.59 1.48 -28.11
#